data_AF-A0A7C3UVB4-F1
#
_entry.id   AF-A0A7C3UVB4-F1
#
_cell.length_a   1.000
_cell.length_b   1.000
_cell.length_c   1.000
_cell.angle_alpha   90.00
_cell.angle_beta   90.00
_cell.angle_gamma   90.00
#
_symmetry.space_group_name_H-M   'P 1'
#
loop_
_entity.id
_entity.type
_entity.pdbx_description
1 polymer ?
#
loop_
_entity_poly.entity_id
_entity_poly.type
_entity_poly.pdbx_seq_one_letter_code
_entity_poly.pdbx_strand_id
1 'polypeptide(L)'
;PSPDPYWKLRLRGACHDIFFITAGQKLEQQVLSMYEVIRSFDYPSDELGIYIQPIVQGTNIHCEFHLFYDPNEKGELERMRSLSKEAVVKLLEQGAFFSRPYDHTSRMILNRHASHVAALKKIKAIFDPEGIMNPGKLCF
;
A
#
# COMPACT_ATOMS: atom_id res chain seq x y z
N PRO A 1 -26.84 -0.71 -9.51
CA PRO A 1 -25.96 -0.83 -8.32
C PRO A 1 -26.44 -1.97 -7.42
N SER A 2 -25.53 -2.73 -6.79
CA SER A 2 -25.90 -3.73 -5.78
C SER A 2 -26.41 -3.03 -4.52
N PRO A 3 -27.46 -3.54 -3.84
CA PRO A 3 -27.86 -3.02 -2.53
C PRO A 3 -26.83 -3.36 -1.44
N ASP A 4 -26.03 -4.41 -1.65
CA ASP A 4 -25.00 -4.80 -0.71
C ASP A 4 -23.78 -3.87 -0.79
N PRO A 5 -23.15 -3.54 0.34
CA PRO A 5 -21.87 -2.84 0.34
C PRO A 5 -20.80 -3.67 -0.36
N TYR A 6 -19.81 -2.97 -0.91
CA TYR A 6 -18.61 -3.59 -1.48
C TYR A 6 -18.00 -4.57 -0.47
N TRP A 7 -17.57 -5.74 -0.95
CA TRP A 7 -17.26 -6.88 -0.07
C TRP A 7 -16.19 -6.58 0.99
N LYS A 8 -15.18 -5.75 0.68
CA LYS A 8 -14.14 -5.33 1.64
C LYS A 8 -14.69 -4.46 2.79
N LEU A 9 -15.85 -3.83 2.60
CA LEU A 9 -16.45 -2.95 3.61
C LEU A 9 -17.35 -3.73 4.59
N ARG A 10 -17.61 -5.01 4.35
CA ARG A 10 -18.58 -5.80 5.12
C ARG A 10 -18.15 -6.10 6.55
N LEU A 11 -16.83 -6.17 6.83
CA LEU A 11 -16.34 -6.55 8.16
C LEU A 11 -16.46 -5.41 9.18
N ARG A 12 -15.91 -4.23 8.86
CA ARG A 12 -15.84 -3.07 9.77
C ARG A 12 -16.39 -1.76 9.17
N GLY A 13 -16.80 -1.73 7.91
CA GLY A 13 -17.31 -0.53 7.24
C GLY A 13 -16.28 0.22 6.39
N ALA A 14 -14.98 0.10 6.69
CA ALA A 14 -13.89 0.62 5.88
C ALA A 14 -12.71 -0.35 5.79
N CYS A 15 -11.85 -0.14 4.79
CA CYS A 15 -10.67 -0.97 4.53
C CYS A 15 -9.52 -0.10 4.02
N HIS A 16 -8.31 -0.35 4.52
CA HIS A 16 -7.07 0.23 4.03
C HIS A 16 -6.22 -0.88 3.40
N ASP A 17 -5.96 -0.76 2.10
CA ASP A 17 -5.23 -1.78 1.34
C ASP A 17 -3.73 -1.44 1.28
N ILE A 18 -2.87 -2.42 1.57
CA ILE A 18 -1.43 -2.35 1.33
C ILE A 18 -1.09 -3.43 0.31
N PHE A 19 -0.72 -3.04 -0.90
CA PHE A 19 -0.45 -4.00 -1.96
C PHE A 19 0.86 -3.73 -2.69
N PHE A 20 1.55 -4.82 -3.01
CA PHE A 20 2.88 -4.79 -3.59
C PHE A 20 3.15 -6.08 -4.37
N ILE A 21 4.17 -6.02 -5.22
CA ILE A 21 4.71 -7.17 -5.94
C ILE A 21 5.97 -7.63 -5.22
N THR A 22 6.18 -8.93 -5.10
CA THR A 22 7.36 -9.51 -4.47
C THR A 22 7.79 -10.80 -5.17
N ALA A 23 9.01 -11.24 -4.89
CA ALA A 23 9.48 -12.56 -5.28
C ALA A 23 8.99 -13.59 -4.27
N GLY A 24 8.67 -14.80 -4.71
CA GLY A 24 8.11 -15.86 -3.85
C GLY A 24 8.95 -16.18 -2.63
N GLN A 25 10.28 -16.13 -2.75
CA GLN A 25 11.22 -16.42 -1.64
C GLN A 25 11.17 -15.38 -0.51
N LYS A 26 10.60 -14.19 -0.75
CA LYS A 26 10.52 -13.10 0.25
C LYS A 26 9.16 -13.00 0.93
N LEU A 27 8.14 -13.65 0.37
CA LEU A 27 6.76 -13.47 0.80
C LEU A 27 6.55 -13.85 2.27
N GLU A 28 7.12 -14.99 2.71
CA GLU A 28 6.96 -15.47 4.08
C GLU A 28 7.47 -14.44 5.11
N GLN A 29 8.69 -13.93 4.90
CA GLN A 29 9.28 -12.91 5.76
C GLN A 29 8.44 -11.61 5.78
N GLN A 30 7.87 -11.23 4.64
CA GLN A 30 7.02 -10.04 4.51
C GLN A 30 5.68 -10.22 5.23
N VAL A 31 5.08 -11.41 5.18
CA VAL A 31 3.86 -11.74 5.93
C VAL A 31 4.14 -11.73 7.44
N LEU A 32 5.25 -12.33 7.90
CA LEU A 32 5.65 -12.28 9.31
C LEU A 32 5.87 -10.83 9.77
N SER A 33 6.47 -10.01 8.93
CA SER A 33 6.70 -8.59 9.23
C SER A 33 5.40 -7.80 9.33
N MET A 34 4.40 -8.13 8.51
CA MET A 34 3.06 -7.55 8.65
C MET A 34 2.44 -7.95 9.98
N TYR A 35 2.53 -9.22 10.39
CA TYR A 35 2.04 -9.68 11.70
C TYR A 35 2.73 -8.99 12.88
N GLU A 36 4.03 -8.71 12.77
CA GLU A 36 4.75 -7.95 13.79
C GLU A 36 4.25 -6.51 13.89
N VAL A 37 3.97 -5.86 12.75
CA VAL A 37 3.45 -4.49 12.73
C VAL A 37 2.01 -4.43 13.25
N ILE A 38 1.11 -5.30 12.82
CA ILE A 38 -0.27 -5.25 13.35
C ILE A 38 -0.28 -5.47 14.87
N ARG A 39 0.62 -6.31 15.40
CA ARG A 39 0.76 -6.57 16.83
C ARG A 39 1.28 -5.34 17.58
N SER A 40 2.24 -4.59 17.03
CA SER A 40 2.74 -3.35 17.67
C SER A 40 1.68 -2.25 17.73
N PHE A 41 0.66 -2.34 16.87
CA PHE A 41 -0.49 -1.45 16.86
C PHE A 41 -1.72 -2.04 17.54
N ASP A 42 -1.65 -3.16 18.27
CA ASP A 42 -2.79 -3.85 18.91
C ASP A 42 -3.95 -4.20 17.94
N TYR A 43 -3.65 -4.41 16.65
CA TYR A 43 -4.67 -4.78 15.65
C TYR A 43 -4.91 -6.31 15.66
N PRO A 44 -6.17 -6.77 15.69
CA PRO A 44 -6.50 -8.19 15.77
C PRO A 44 -5.97 -8.97 14.57
N SER A 45 -5.20 -10.02 14.83
CA SER A 45 -4.54 -10.80 13.76
C SER A 45 -5.52 -11.61 12.91
N ASP A 46 -6.67 -11.97 13.48
CA ASP A 46 -7.79 -12.64 12.82
C ASP A 46 -8.60 -11.71 11.91
N GLU A 47 -8.45 -10.39 12.07
CA GLU A 47 -9.02 -9.39 11.18
C GLU A 47 -8.09 -8.99 10.03
N LEU A 48 -6.85 -9.51 9.95
CA LEU A 48 -5.97 -9.21 8.83
C LEU A 48 -6.42 -9.99 7.58
N GLY A 49 -6.88 -9.27 6.56
CA GLY A 49 -7.09 -9.87 5.24
C GLY A 49 -5.76 -10.04 4.51
N ILE A 50 -5.53 -11.20 3.91
CA ILE A 50 -4.35 -11.47 3.08
C ILE A 50 -4.81 -12.05 1.74
N TYR A 51 -4.40 -11.41 0.65
CA TYR A 51 -4.60 -11.90 -0.71
C TYR A 51 -3.25 -12.16 -1.37
N ILE A 52 -3.08 -13.36 -1.93
CA ILE A 52 -1.85 -13.78 -2.60
C ILE A 52 -2.22 -14.26 -4.00
N GLN A 53 -1.65 -13.61 -5.01
CA GLN A 53 -1.86 -13.96 -6.40
C GLN A 53 -0.50 -14.14 -7.11
N PRO A 54 -0.14 -15.38 -7.48
CA PRO A 54 0.97 -15.61 -8.39
C PRO A 54 0.72 -14.91 -9.74
N ILE A 55 1.70 -14.17 -10.23
CA ILE A 55 1.68 -13.49 -11.52
C ILE A 55 2.93 -13.86 -12.31
N VAL A 56 2.95 -13.58 -13.62
CA VAL A 56 4.10 -13.85 -14.49
C VAL A 56 4.58 -15.31 -14.35
N GLN A 57 3.65 -16.26 -14.55
CA GLN A 57 3.92 -17.70 -14.45
C GLN A 57 4.53 -18.13 -13.09
N GLY A 58 4.22 -17.42 -12.01
CA GLY A 58 4.68 -17.75 -10.66
C GLY A 58 6.07 -17.22 -10.30
N THR A 59 6.70 -16.45 -11.19
CA THR A 59 7.99 -15.80 -10.90
C THR A 59 7.85 -14.60 -9.95
N ASN A 60 6.67 -13.97 -9.93
CA ASN A 60 6.32 -12.86 -9.07
C ASN A 60 5.00 -13.11 -8.37
N ILE A 61 4.77 -12.44 -7.26
CA ILE A 61 3.56 -12.53 -6.45
C ILE A 61 3.01 -11.13 -6.22
N HIS A 62 1.76 -10.92 -6.56
CA HIS A 62 0.98 -9.78 -6.09
C HIS A 62 0.39 -10.13 -4.73
N CYS A 63 0.78 -9.38 -3.70
CA CYS A 63 0.32 -9.56 -2.33
C CYS A 63 -0.49 -8.32 -1.92
N GLU A 64 -1.60 -8.53 -1.24
CA GLU A 64 -2.38 -7.48 -0.58
C GLU A 64 -2.62 -7.82 0.88
N PHE A 65 -2.45 -6.83 1.74
CA PHE A 65 -2.95 -6.82 3.10
C PHE A 65 -4.16 -5.89 3.18
N HIS A 66 -5.24 -6.35 3.82
CA HIS A 66 -6.48 -5.60 4.02
C HIS A 66 -6.64 -5.31 5.50
N LEU A 67 -6.58 -4.03 5.87
CA LEU A 67 -6.74 -3.54 7.24
C LEU A 67 -8.14 -2.94 7.39
N PHE A 68 -9.03 -3.66 8.08
CA PHE A 68 -10.41 -3.23 8.26
C PHE A 68 -10.54 -2.32 9.48
N TYR A 69 -11.37 -1.29 9.39
CA TYR A 69 -11.60 -0.35 10.49
C TYR A 69 -13.00 0.24 10.41
N ASP A 70 -13.52 0.70 11.54
CA ASP A 70 -14.78 1.45 11.63
C ASP A 70 -14.50 2.93 11.36
N PRO A 71 -15.02 3.50 10.25
CA PRO A 71 -14.81 4.92 9.94
C PRO A 71 -15.51 5.87 10.93
N ASN A 72 -16.45 5.37 11.75
CA ASN A 72 -17.16 6.16 12.76
C ASN A 72 -16.45 6.17 14.11
N GLU A 73 -15.52 5.23 14.34
CA GLU A 73 -14.74 5.16 15.57
C GLU A 73 -13.59 6.17 15.53
N LYS A 74 -13.56 7.06 16.53
CA LYS A 74 -12.59 8.16 16.56
C LYS A 74 -11.17 7.61 16.72
N GLY A 75 -10.31 7.98 15.77
CA GLY A 75 -8.88 7.66 15.82
C GLY A 75 -8.50 6.37 15.12
N GLU A 76 -9.45 5.49 14.75
CA GLU A 76 -9.13 4.28 13.99
C GLU A 76 -8.49 4.60 12.63
N LEU A 77 -8.99 5.60 11.92
CA LEU A 77 -8.41 6.02 10.64
C LEU A 77 -6.92 6.45 10.79
N GLU A 78 -6.59 7.24 11.82
CA GLU A 78 -5.22 7.70 12.05
C GLU A 78 -4.30 6.57 12.53
N ARG A 79 -4.83 5.65 13.34
CA ARG A 79 -4.13 4.42 13.73
C ARG A 79 -3.83 3.56 12.50
N MET A 80 -4.81 3.36 11.59
CA MET A 80 -4.62 2.60 10.35
C MET A 80 -3.63 3.26 9.40
N ARG A 81 -3.64 4.59 9.29
CA ARG A 81 -2.63 5.35 8.51
C ARG A 81 -1.22 5.15 9.06
N SER A 82 -1.06 5.19 10.38
CA SER A 82 0.22 5.01 11.06
C SER A 82 0.74 3.58 10.92
N LEU A 83 -0.12 2.59 11.17
CA LEU A 83 0.15 1.17 10.96
C LEU A 83 0.58 0.91 9.51
N SER A 84 -0.21 1.40 8.54
CA SER A 84 0.09 1.24 7.11
C SER A 84 1.43 1.88 6.74
N LYS A 85 1.74 3.05 7.28
CA LYS A 85 3.03 3.70 7.04
C LYS A 85 4.20 2.84 7.55
N GLU A 86 4.11 2.28 8.76
CA GLU A 86 5.15 1.42 9.33
C GLU A 86 5.30 0.12 8.53
N ALA A 87 4.18 -0.52 8.18
CA ALA A 87 4.17 -1.71 7.34
C ALA A 87 4.83 -1.46 5.98
N VAL A 88 4.49 -0.36 5.30
CA VAL A 88 5.09 -0.01 4.00
C VAL A 88 6.60 0.21 4.12
N VAL A 89 7.10 0.89 5.16
CA VAL A 89 8.55 1.04 5.38
C VAL A 89 9.22 -0.33 5.51
N LYS A 90 8.71 -1.19 6.38
CA LYS A 90 9.30 -2.50 6.65
C LYS A 90 9.27 -3.41 5.42
N LEU A 91 8.16 -3.41 4.68
CA LEU A 91 8.02 -4.16 3.44
C LEU A 91 8.97 -3.64 2.36
N LEU A 92 9.12 -2.32 2.21
CA LEU A 92 10.09 -1.72 1.30
C LEU A 92 11.53 -2.13 1.63
N GLU A 93 11.91 -2.14 2.91
CA GLU A 93 13.23 -2.61 3.37
C GLU A 93 13.48 -4.07 3.02
N GLN A 94 12.42 -4.89 3.00
CA GLN A 94 12.45 -6.29 2.58
C GLN A 94 12.31 -6.49 1.06
N GLY A 95 12.37 -5.41 0.28
CA GLY A 95 12.35 -5.47 -1.18
C GLY A 95 10.98 -5.73 -1.78
N ALA A 96 9.90 -5.36 -1.09
CA ALA A 96 8.58 -5.23 -1.70
C ALA A 96 8.59 -4.14 -2.77
N PHE A 97 8.02 -4.43 -3.94
CA PHE A 97 7.90 -3.50 -5.04
C PHE A 97 6.48 -2.91 -5.11
N PHE A 98 6.34 -1.66 -4.72
CA PHE A 98 5.08 -0.92 -4.79
C PHE A 98 4.91 -0.33 -6.20
N SER A 99 4.28 -1.09 -7.07
CA SER A 99 4.03 -0.70 -8.47
C SER A 99 3.06 0.48 -8.62
N ARG A 100 2.17 0.67 -7.64
CA ARG A 100 1.16 1.72 -7.63
C ARG A 100 1.15 2.43 -6.29
N PRO A 101 2.14 3.32 -6.03
CA PRO A 101 2.17 4.12 -4.83
C PRO A 101 0.96 5.08 -4.85
N TYR A 102 -0.03 4.79 -4.01
CA TYR A 102 -1.15 5.67 -3.73
C TYR A 102 -1.08 6.18 -2.29
N ASP A 103 -1.88 7.22 -2.02
CA ASP A 103 -2.09 7.77 -0.67
C ASP A 103 -0.84 8.37 -0.01
N HIS A 104 -0.90 8.51 1.32
CA HIS A 104 0.08 9.22 2.16
C HIS A 104 1.49 8.63 2.10
N THR A 105 1.64 7.37 1.69
CA THR A 105 2.93 6.68 1.56
C THR A 105 3.59 6.86 0.19
N SER A 106 2.91 7.46 -0.79
CA SER A 106 3.41 7.60 -2.16
C SER A 106 4.75 8.31 -2.26
N ARG A 107 4.89 9.43 -1.53
CA ARG A 107 6.14 10.20 -1.50
C ARG A 107 7.30 9.40 -0.92
N MET A 108 7.01 8.61 0.11
CA MET A 108 8.01 7.78 0.78
C MET A 108 8.51 6.66 -0.15
N ILE A 109 7.60 5.99 -0.85
CA ILE A 109 7.93 4.95 -1.82
C ILE A 109 8.76 5.52 -2.97
N LEU A 110 8.33 6.65 -3.55
CA LEU A 110 8.97 7.25 -4.72
C LEU A 110 10.33 7.88 -4.40
N ASN A 111 10.49 8.50 -3.22
CA ASN A 111 11.75 9.14 -2.83
C ASN A 111 12.89 8.15 -2.51
N ARG A 112 12.62 6.84 -2.42
CA ARG A 112 13.67 5.82 -2.24
C ARG A 112 14.71 5.85 -3.36
N HIS A 113 14.32 6.26 -4.56
CA HIS A 113 15.23 6.45 -5.69
C HIS A 113 15.06 7.86 -6.28
N ALA A 114 15.84 8.81 -5.77
CA ALA A 114 15.82 10.21 -6.22
C ALA A 114 16.02 10.36 -7.75
N SER A 115 16.81 9.48 -8.36
CA SER A 115 17.03 9.43 -9.82
C SER A 115 15.75 9.09 -10.60
N HIS A 116 14.90 8.19 -10.09
CA HIS A 116 13.60 7.87 -10.67
C HIS A 116 12.66 9.07 -10.63
N VAL A 117 12.60 9.76 -9.48
CA VAL A 117 11.77 10.98 -9.34
C VAL A 117 12.25 12.07 -10.29
N ALA A 118 13.57 12.26 -10.42
CA ALA A 118 14.13 13.23 -11.36
C ALA A 118 13.79 12.91 -12.82
N ALA A 119 13.87 11.63 -13.21
CA ALA A 119 13.49 11.18 -14.55
C ALA A 119 12.00 11.41 -14.82
N LEU A 120 11.12 11.05 -13.88
CA LEU A 120 9.68 11.28 -14.00
C LEU A 120 9.33 12.76 -14.09
N LYS A 121 9.96 13.62 -13.28
CA LYS A 121 9.80 15.08 -13.36
C LYS A 121 10.24 15.64 -14.71
N LYS A 122 11.34 15.12 -15.26
CA LYS A 122 11.82 15.53 -16.59
C LYS A 122 10.83 15.15 -17.68
N ILE A 123 10.29 13.93 -17.65
CA ILE A 123 9.23 13.49 -18.58
C ILE A 123 7.99 14.38 -18.43
N LYS A 124 7.54 14.63 -17.19
CA LYS A 124 6.39 15.50 -16.90
C LYS A 124 6.59 16.91 -17.46
N ALA A 125 7.77 17.50 -17.31
CA ALA A 125 8.07 18.83 -17.85
C ALA A 125 8.08 18.88 -19.39
N ILE A 126 8.44 17.78 -20.06
CA ILE A 126 8.39 17.68 -21.53
C ILE A 126 6.95 17.62 -22.04
N PHE A 127 6.10 16.81 -21.39
CA PHE A 127 4.74 16.53 -21.87
C PHE A 127 3.65 17.44 -21.28
N ASP A 128 3.93 18.11 -20.17
CA ASP A 128 3.01 19.04 -19.52
C ASP A 128 3.77 20.23 -18.90
N PRO A 129 4.32 21.11 -19.75
CA PRO A 129 5.12 22.26 -19.31
C PRO A 129 4.32 23.23 -18.44
N GLU A 130 3.01 23.37 -18.70
CA GLU A 130 2.11 24.26 -17.95
C GLU A 130 1.54 23.60 -16.67
N GLY A 131 1.83 22.32 -16.42
CA GLY A 131 1.44 21.64 -15.20
C GLY A 131 -0.07 21.42 -15.03
N ILE A 132 -0.84 21.37 -16.12
CA ILE A 132 -2.30 21.27 -16.11
C ILE A 132 -2.76 19.85 -15.78
N MET A 133 -2.01 18.83 -16.20
CA MET A 133 -2.39 17.43 -16.05
C MET A 133 -2.12 16.90 -14.63
N ASN A 134 -3.17 16.90 -13.82
CA ASN A 134 -3.27 16.24 -12.50
C ASN A 134 -2.11 16.55 -11.54
N PRO A 135 -1.89 17.83 -11.19
CA PRO A 135 -0.78 18.26 -10.36
C PRO A 135 -0.81 17.65 -8.95
N GLY A 136 0.36 17.33 -8.41
CA GLY A 136 0.55 16.77 -7.06
C GLY A 136 0.51 15.24 -6.98
N LYS A 137 0.29 14.52 -8.08
CA LYS A 137 0.30 13.04 -8.12
C LYS A 137 1.69 12.51 -8.47
N LEU A 138 2.03 11.32 -7.97
CA LEU A 138 3.30 10.62 -8.30
C LEU A 138 4.59 11.46 -8.09
N CYS A 139 4.57 12.39 -7.12
CA CYS A 139 5.68 13.28 -6.75
C CYS A 139 5.96 14.49 -7.68
N PHE A 140 4.99 14.97 -8.46
CA PHE A 140 5.09 16.23 -9.21
C PHE A 140 3.75 16.98 -9.26
#